data_AF-A0A7J3J9C3-F1
#
_entry.id   AF-A0A7J3J9C3-F1
#
_cell.length_a   1.000
_cell.length_b   1.000
_cell.length_c   1.000
_cell.angle_alpha   90.00
_cell.angle_beta   90.00
_cell.angle_gamma   90.00
#
_symmetry.space_group_name_H-M   'P 1'
#
loop_
_entity.id
_entity.type
_entity.pdbx_description
1 polymer ?
#
loop_
_entity_poly.entity_id
_entity_poly.type
_entity_poly.pdbx_seq_one_letter_code
_entity_poly.pdbx_strand_id
1 'polypeptide(L)'
;MQRLVFVRYVDHVFYNRSSAIAVQPQVREAVGWLVYECDRYVTISWDRDAEPPTLRGGDPKASGLVLLKADIISLVRLTSELILKSKDDKQECEYAFRPSERKTHRPKKGKTAT
;
A
#
# COMPACT_ATOMS: atom_id res chain seq x y z
N MET A 1 -10.80 22.15 0.46
CA MET A 1 -9.82 21.55 -0.48
C MET A 1 -9.28 20.27 0.14
N GLN A 2 -9.29 19.17 -0.60
CA GLN A 2 -8.67 17.91 -0.15
C GLN A 2 -7.17 17.97 -0.44
N ARG A 3 -6.35 17.53 0.52
CA ARG A 3 -4.89 17.59 0.46
C ARG A 3 -4.36 16.20 0.16
N LEU A 4 -3.63 16.04 -0.95
CA LEU A 4 -2.89 14.83 -1.21
C LEU A 4 -1.69 14.77 -0.27
N VAL A 5 -1.40 13.61 0.30
CA VAL A 5 -0.28 13.42 1.21
C VAL A 5 0.55 12.21 0.81
N PHE A 6 1.86 12.31 0.99
CA PHE A 6 2.79 11.19 1.05
C PHE A 6 3.14 10.95 2.52
N VAL A 7 3.04 9.71 2.99
CA VAL A 7 3.30 9.34 4.37
C VAL A 7 4.25 8.16 4.44
N ARG A 8 5.27 8.26 5.30
CA ARG A 8 6.12 7.13 5.73
C ARG A 8 5.75 6.79 7.16
N TYR A 9 5.47 5.53 7.44
CA TYR A 9 4.99 5.08 8.75
C TYR A 9 5.52 3.69 9.09
N VAL A 10 5.51 3.37 10.38
CA VAL A 10 5.79 2.03 10.89
C VAL A 10 4.49 1.23 10.92
N ASP A 11 4.49 0.05 10.31
CA ASP A 11 3.33 -0.84 10.29
C ASP A 11 3.61 -2.14 11.03
N HIS A 12 2.52 -2.76 11.47
CA HIS A 12 2.54 -4.07 12.08
C HIS A 12 2.84 -5.12 11.00
N VAL A 13 3.65 -6.12 11.36
CA VAL A 13 3.96 -7.26 10.50
C VAL A 13 3.32 -8.49 11.09
N PHE A 14 2.39 -9.09 10.35
CA PHE A 14 1.89 -10.41 10.67
C PHE A 14 2.95 -11.46 10.30
N TYR A 15 3.21 -12.38 11.21
CA TYR A 15 4.17 -13.45 11.01
C TYR A 15 3.47 -14.82 11.17
N ASN A 16 3.95 -15.82 10.44
CA ASN A 16 3.47 -17.19 10.52
C ASN A 16 4.61 -18.15 10.23
N ARG A 17 4.79 -19.19 11.05
CA ARG A 17 5.88 -20.18 10.96
C ARG A 17 7.30 -19.57 10.98
N SER A 18 7.45 -18.40 11.58
CA SER A 18 8.73 -17.74 11.87
C SER A 18 8.78 -17.33 13.35
N SER A 19 9.99 -17.15 13.89
CA SER A 19 10.17 -16.68 15.27
C SER A 19 9.71 -15.24 15.41
N ALA A 20 8.82 -14.96 16.38
CA ALA A 20 8.33 -13.61 16.66
C ALA A 20 9.45 -12.62 17.00
N ILE A 21 10.50 -13.11 17.68
CA ILE A 21 11.66 -12.29 18.09
C ILE A 21 12.52 -11.88 16.89
N ALA A 22 12.43 -12.62 15.78
CA ALA A 22 13.18 -12.35 14.57
C ALA A 22 12.46 -11.41 13.59
N VAL A 23 11.23 -10.96 13.92
CA VAL A 23 10.43 -10.07 13.07
C VAL A 23 10.41 -8.68 13.69
N GLN A 24 10.57 -7.66 12.86
CA GLN A 24 10.50 -6.26 13.27
C GLN A 24 9.35 -5.55 12.54
N PRO A 25 8.78 -4.47 13.11
CA PRO A 25 7.86 -3.60 12.40
C PRO A 25 8.46 -3.11 11.07
N GLN A 26 7.61 -2.96 10.06
CA GLN A 26 8.05 -2.59 8.71
C GLN A 26 7.79 -1.11 8.45
N VAL A 27 8.78 -0.39 7.93
CA VAL A 27 8.56 0.96 7.39
C VAL A 27 7.85 0.84 6.04
N ARG A 28 6.72 1.52 5.90
CA ARG A 28 5.89 1.56 4.69
C ARG A 28 5.68 2.99 4.22
N GLU A 29 5.35 3.10 2.94
CA GLU A 29 5.07 4.37 2.29
C GLU A 29 3.70 4.29 1.62
N ALA A 30 2.94 5.38 1.71
CA ALA A 30 1.65 5.50 1.06
C ALA A 30 1.42 6.90 0.54
N VAL A 31 0.71 7.00 -0.58
CA VAL A 31 0.14 8.25 -1.09
C VAL A 31 -1.38 8.13 -0.97
N GLY A 32 -2.03 9.19 -0.49
CA GLY A 32 -3.48 9.21 -0.39
C GLY A 32 -4.05 10.58 -0.12
N TRP A 33 -5.37 10.69 -0.23
CA TRP A 33 -6.12 11.89 0.11
C TRP A 33 -6.35 11.94 1.61
N LEU A 34 -5.92 13.01 2.29
CA LEU A 34 -6.22 13.20 3.70
C LEU A 34 -7.73 13.44 3.90
N VAL A 35 -8.39 12.46 4.52
CA VAL A 35 -9.83 12.48 4.80
C VAL A 35 -10.11 13.08 6.18
N TYR A 36 -9.29 12.72 7.16
CA TYR A 36 -9.47 13.15 8.55
C TYR A 36 -8.11 13.30 9.24
N GLU A 37 -8.02 14.26 10.16
CA GLU A 37 -6.85 14.48 10.99
C GLU A 37 -7.30 14.99 12.36
N CYS A 38 -6.81 14.33 13.42
CA CYS A 38 -6.90 14.82 14.79
C CYS A 38 -5.54 14.70 15.49
N ASP A 39 -5.50 14.93 16.80
CA ASP A 39 -4.26 14.87 17.58
C ASP A 39 -3.67 13.46 17.66
N ARG A 40 -4.49 12.42 17.49
CA ARG A 40 -4.08 11.02 17.67
C ARG A 40 -3.81 10.28 16.37
N TYR A 41 -4.57 10.57 15.32
CA TYR A 41 -4.50 9.81 14.08
C TYR A 41 -4.87 10.64 12.85
N VAL A 42 -4.53 10.09 11.69
CA VAL A 42 -4.98 10.56 10.39
C VAL A 42 -5.65 9.43 9.63
N THR A 43 -6.59 9.76 8.76
CA THR A 43 -7.21 8.82 7.82
C THR A 43 -6.89 9.27 6.40
N ILE A 44 -6.33 8.37 5.60
CA ILE A 44 -6.07 8.60 4.17
C ILE A 44 -6.91 7.65 3.31
N SER A 45 -7.40 8.12 2.16
CA SER A 45 -8.07 7.30 1.13
C SER A 45 -7.15 7.14 -0.06
N TRP A 46 -7.02 5.92 -0.58
CA TRP A 46 -6.10 5.64 -1.69
C TRP A 46 -6.79 5.87 -3.03
N ASP A 47 -8.02 5.41 -3.12
CA ASP A 47 -8.90 5.61 -4.26
C ASP A 47 -10.18 6.30 -3.80
N ARG A 48 -10.74 7.12 -4.68
CA ARG A 48 -11.99 7.82 -4.43
C ARG A 48 -12.72 7.96 -5.75
N ASP A 49 -13.94 7.45 -5.80
CA ASP A 49 -14.81 7.64 -6.95
C ASP A 49 -15.11 9.14 -7.15
N ALA A 50 -14.87 9.62 -8.38
CA ALA A 50 -15.26 10.95 -8.81
C ALA A 50 -16.78 11.04 -9.10
N GLU A 51 -17.42 9.89 -9.27
CA GLU A 51 -18.83 9.72 -9.63
C GLU A 51 -19.52 8.77 -8.64
N PRO A 52 -20.87 8.68 -8.62
CA PRO A 52 -21.56 7.71 -7.79
C PRO A 52 -21.11 6.26 -8.11
N PRO A 53 -21.02 5.36 -7.11
CA PRO A 53 -20.59 3.99 -7.35
C PRO A 53 -21.54 3.30 -8.33
N THR A 54 -20.95 2.58 -9.29
CA THR A 54 -21.69 1.83 -10.31
C THR A 54 -22.41 0.60 -9.74
N LEU A 55 -21.99 0.11 -8.57
CA LEU A 55 -22.59 -1.03 -7.86
C LEU A 55 -23.54 -0.57 -6.75
N ARG A 56 -24.82 -0.92 -6.89
CA ARG A 56 -25.84 -0.76 -5.83
C ARG A 56 -25.53 -1.73 -4.69
N GLY A 57 -25.06 -1.21 -3.56
CA GLY A 57 -24.90 -1.98 -2.30
C GLY A 57 -23.52 -1.94 -1.66
N GLY A 58 -22.52 -1.29 -2.28
CA GLY A 58 -21.25 -0.97 -1.65
C GLY A 58 -21.24 0.48 -1.17
N ASP A 59 -20.74 0.73 0.04
CA ASP A 59 -20.37 2.10 0.43
C ASP A 59 -19.18 2.52 -0.45
N PRO A 60 -19.29 3.57 -1.29
CA PRO A 60 -18.22 4.06 -2.17
C PRO A 60 -16.95 4.57 -1.45
N LYS A 61 -16.82 4.34 -0.14
CA LYS A 61 -15.87 5.01 0.75
C LYS A 61 -14.93 4.12 1.56
N ALA A 62 -14.97 2.80 1.44
CA ALA A 62 -14.45 1.98 2.52
C ALA A 62 -12.95 1.60 2.45
N SER A 63 -12.20 1.90 1.37
CA SER A 63 -10.78 1.56 1.29
C SER A 63 -9.88 2.76 1.62
N GLY A 64 -9.32 2.71 2.82
CA GLY A 64 -8.37 3.70 3.29
C GLY A 64 -7.48 3.14 4.38
N LEU A 65 -6.65 4.01 4.94
CA LEU A 65 -5.73 3.67 6.02
C LEU A 65 -5.88 4.67 7.15
N VAL A 66 -6.04 4.15 8.36
CA VAL A 66 -5.99 4.94 9.60
C VAL A 66 -4.60 4.76 10.19
N LEU A 67 -3.89 5.87 10.39
CA LEU A 67 -2.53 5.88 10.92
C LEU A 67 -2.48 6.65 12.23
N LEU A 68 -1.98 6.02 13.28
CA LEU A 68 -1.65 6.72 14.51
C LEU A 68 -0.49 7.69 14.24
N LYS A 69 -0.60 8.91 14.75
CA LYS A 69 0.47 9.91 14.59
C LYS A 69 1.78 9.47 15.23
N ALA A 70 1.71 8.62 16.26
CA ALA A 70 2.89 8.04 16.91
C ALA A 70 3.70 7.12 15.98
N ASP A 71 3.05 6.49 14.99
CA ASP A 71 3.69 5.56 14.06
C ASP A 71 4.13 6.25 12.76
N ILE A 72 3.80 7.53 12.58
CA ILE A 72 4.18 8.31 11.40
C ILE A 72 5.61 8.80 11.56
N ILE A 73 6.48 8.39 10.64
CA ILE A 73 7.86 8.86 10.53
C ILE A 73 7.89 10.22 9.82
N SER A 74 7.14 10.37 8.72
CA SER A 74 7.00 11.64 8.02
C SER A 74 5.66 11.74 7.29
N LEU A 75 5.11 12.95 7.25
CA LEU A 75 3.90 13.27 6.50
C LEU A 75 4.13 14.54 5.69
N VAL A 76 4.14 14.39 4.37
CA VAL A 76 4.36 15.48 3.41
C VAL A 76 3.04 15.77 2.70
N ARG A 77 2.60 17.02 2.78
CA ARG A 77 1.43 17.51 2.02
C ARG A 77 1.91 17.87 0.62
N LEU A 78 1.42 17.14 -0.38
CA LEU A 78 1.81 17.31 -1.76
C LEU A 78 1.01 18.46 -2.39
N THR A 79 1.73 19.39 -3.01
CA THR A 79 1.19 20.36 -3.95
C THR A 79 1.45 19.87 -5.37
N SER A 80 0.72 20.39 -6.35
CA SER A 80 0.82 20.01 -7.77
C SER A 80 2.26 20.07 -8.33
N GLU A 81 3.11 20.92 -7.77
CA GLU A 81 4.49 21.13 -8.21
C GLU A 81 5.47 20.03 -7.74
N LEU A 82 5.14 19.32 -6.65
CA LEU A 82 6.02 18.31 -6.05
C LEU A 82 5.90 16.95 -6.75
N ILE A 83 4.71 16.60 -7.24
CA ILE A 83 4.42 15.31 -7.89
C ILE A 83 5.15 15.18 -9.23
N LEU A 84 5.27 16.28 -9.98
CA LEU A 84 5.89 16.28 -11.31
C LEU A 84 7.43 16.34 -11.27
N LYS A 85 8.03 16.52 -10.09
CA LYS A 85 9.48 16.72 -9.92
C LYS A 85 10.21 15.56 -9.23
N SER A 86 9.51 14.49 -8.86
CA SER A 86 10.22 13.29 -8.41
C SER A 86 11.08 12.78 -9.55
N LYS A 87 12.40 12.70 -9.32
CA LYS A 87 13.29 12.01 -10.25
C LYS A 87 12.77 10.58 -10.34
N ASP A 88 12.52 10.10 -11.56
CA ASP A 88 12.13 8.72 -11.80
C ASP A 88 13.18 7.79 -11.18
N ASP A 89 12.94 7.32 -9.96
CA ASP A 89 13.58 6.11 -9.49
C ASP A 89 12.96 5.00 -10.33
N LYS A 90 13.66 4.65 -11.41
CA LYS A 90 13.41 3.44 -12.19
C LYS A 90 13.70 2.24 -11.31
N GLN A 91 12.83 1.99 -10.34
CA GLN A 91 12.79 0.72 -9.66
C GLN A 91 12.12 -0.24 -10.64
N GLU A 92 12.85 -1.27 -11.07
CA GLU A 92 12.25 -2.37 -11.81
C GLU A 92 11.22 -3.05 -10.90
N CYS A 93 9.95 -2.65 -11.03
CA CYS A 93 8.85 -3.28 -10.32
C CYS A 93 8.81 -4.76 -10.72
N GLU A 94 9.13 -5.66 -9.79
CA GLU A 94 8.99 -7.12 -9.97
C GLU A 94 7.50 -7.43 -10.22
N TYR A 95 7.16 -7.72 -11.47
CA TYR A 95 5.79 -7.86 -11.93
C TYR A 95 5.15 -9.14 -11.37
N ALA A 96 4.18 -8.98 -10.46
CA ALA A 96 3.29 -10.06 -10.01
C ALA A 96 2.44 -10.70 -11.13
N PHE A 97 2.44 -10.09 -12.33
CA PHE A 97 1.65 -10.49 -13.49
C PHE A 97 2.46 -11.14 -14.63
N ARG A 98 3.68 -11.64 -14.38
CA ARG A 98 4.42 -12.49 -15.33
C ARG A 98 4.37 -13.94 -14.87
N PRO A 99 3.39 -14.75 -15.33
CA PRO A 99 3.22 -16.13 -14.87
C PRO A 99 4.45 -17.01 -15.15
N SER A 100 5.23 -16.67 -16.19
CA SER A 100 6.45 -17.37 -16.60
C SER A 100 7.66 -17.12 -15.71
N GLU A 101 7.64 -16.08 -14.88
CA GLU A 101 8.77 -15.65 -14.04
C GLU A 101 8.50 -15.88 -12.55
N ARG A 102 7.41 -16.61 -12.20
CA ARG A 102 7.11 -16.98 -10.82
C ARG A 102 8.18 -17.92 -10.25
N LYS A 103 8.85 -17.48 -9.17
CA LYS A 103 9.82 -18.29 -8.41
C LYS A 103 9.22 -19.61 -7.85
N THR A 104 7.90 -19.71 -7.72
CA THR A 104 7.23 -20.96 -7.34
C THR A 104 6.88 -21.80 -8.56
N HIS A 105 7.87 -22.49 -9.14
CA HIS A 105 7.57 -23.57 -10.07
C HIS A 105 7.18 -24.84 -9.29
N ARG A 106 5.95 -25.32 -9.51
CA ARG A 106 5.53 -26.66 -9.05
C ARG A 106 6.32 -27.69 -9.88
N PRO A 107 7.01 -28.67 -9.27
CA PRO A 107 7.78 -29.65 -10.03
C PRO A 107 6.84 -30.42 -10.98
N LYS A 108 7.21 -30.49 -12.27
CA LYS A 108 6.49 -31.28 -13.27
C LYS A 108 6.56 -32.76 -12.84
N LYS A 109 5.41 -33.38 -12.57
CA LYS A 109 5.31 -34.84 -12.45
C LYS A 109 5.79 -35.45 -13.78
N GLY A 110 6.86 -36.23 -13.72
CA GLY A 110 7.31 -37.03 -14.85
C GLY A 110 6.20 -37.96 -15.31
N LYS A 111 5.98 -38.03 -16.62
CA LYS A 111 5.18 -39.10 -17.24
C LYS A 111 6.00 -40.39 -17.13
N THR A 112 5.61 -41.30 -16.25
CA THR A 112 6.07 -42.69 -16.33
C THR A 112 5.34 -43.32 -17.50
N ALA A 113 6.08 -43.62 -18.57
CA ALA A 113 5.62 -44.47 -19.65
C ALA A 113 5.56 -45.92 -19.13
N THR A 114 4.44 -46.58 -19.35
CA THR A 114 4.37 -48.05 -19.49
C THR A 114 3.20 -48.36 -20.39
#